data_AF-A0A5B9VUQ6-F1
#
_entry.id   AF-A0A5B9VUQ6-F1
#
_cell.length_a   1.000
_cell.length_b   1.000
_cell.length_c   1.000
_cell.angle_alpha   90.00
_cell.angle_beta   90.00
_cell.angle_gamma   90.00
#
_symmetry.space_group_name_H-M   'P 1'
#
loop_
_entity.id
_entity.type
_entity.pdbx_description
1 polymer ?
#
loop_
_entity_poly.entity_id
_entity_poly.type
_entity_poly.pdbx_seq_one_letter_code
_entity_poly.pdbx_strand_id
1 'polypeptide(L)'
;MRTFILAAAVAALLPLAGRADAGPLNVTGLLSWTPDGANFDYSITLTNLATSTDSIQTFWFAWVPGEDFLTTSPLSATPPSGWTSLVTHFPNLPTNGYAIQFKTSTDAIAPGESRVFQFTSPDAPAVVTGHSTFFDHPPIGTSFVYSGQPFQGDSLRFVVASVPEPTSLALGLIAAPALAALALRRRRRAG
;
A
#
# COMPACT_ATOMS: atom_id res chain seq x y z
N MET A 1 -57.61 -4.37 34.42
CA MET A 1 -56.86 -3.46 33.53
C MET A 1 -56.08 -4.31 32.54
N ARG A 2 -56.33 -4.08 31.24
CA ARG A 2 -55.70 -4.76 30.10
C ARG A 2 -54.31 -4.16 29.87
N THR A 3 -53.32 -5.00 29.63
CA THR A 3 -52.06 -4.57 29.00
C THR A 3 -51.66 -5.61 27.97
N PHE A 4 -51.87 -5.27 26.70
CA PHE A 4 -51.38 -6.03 25.55
C PHE A 4 -49.89 -5.71 25.39
N ILE A 5 -49.02 -6.72 25.41
CA ILE A 5 -47.62 -6.57 25.01
C ILE A 5 -47.54 -6.99 23.53
N LEU A 6 -47.45 -5.99 22.67
CA LEU A 6 -46.99 -6.12 21.28
C LEU A 6 -45.49 -5.83 21.29
N ALA A 7 -44.66 -6.77 20.84
CA ALA A 7 -43.28 -6.48 20.46
C ALA A 7 -42.81 -7.40 19.33
N ALA A 8 -42.95 -6.85 18.12
CA ALA A 8 -42.16 -7.01 16.91
C ALA A 8 -41.25 -8.25 16.77
N ALA A 9 -41.61 -9.11 15.82
CA ALA A 9 -40.67 -10.04 15.19
C ALA A 9 -39.64 -9.23 14.37
N VAL A 10 -38.37 -9.26 14.79
CA VAL A 10 -37.26 -8.77 13.97
C VAL A 10 -36.97 -9.85 12.94
N ALA A 11 -37.43 -9.63 11.70
CA ALA A 11 -36.99 -10.43 10.57
C ALA A 11 -35.53 -10.05 10.25
N ALA A 12 -34.60 -10.94 10.57
CA ALA A 12 -33.21 -10.82 10.13
C ALA A 12 -33.16 -10.97 8.61
N LEU A 13 -33.03 -9.86 7.89
CA LEU A 13 -32.56 -9.87 6.51
C LEU A 13 -31.10 -10.33 6.52
N LEU A 14 -30.86 -11.59 6.19
CA LEU A 14 -29.55 -12.06 5.76
C LEU A 14 -29.28 -11.40 4.40
N PRO A 15 -28.27 -10.53 4.24
CA PRO A 15 -27.84 -10.17 2.91
C PRO A 15 -27.27 -11.44 2.25
N LEU A 16 -27.88 -11.89 1.15
CA LEU A 16 -27.14 -12.67 0.18
C LEU A 16 -26.03 -11.75 -0.33
N ALA A 17 -24.85 -11.84 0.28
CA ALA A 17 -23.65 -11.33 -0.33
C ALA A 17 -23.51 -12.09 -1.66
N GLY A 18 -23.87 -11.43 -2.76
CA GLY A 18 -23.53 -11.92 -4.08
C GLY A 18 -22.03 -12.17 -4.08
N ARG A 19 -21.62 -13.40 -4.44
CA ARG A 19 -20.20 -13.70 -4.64
C ARG A 19 -19.74 -12.73 -5.73
N ALA A 20 -18.94 -11.74 -5.36
CA ALA A 20 -18.20 -10.97 -6.34
C ALA A 20 -17.45 -11.99 -7.19
N ASP A 21 -17.66 -11.95 -8.50
CA ASP A 21 -17.03 -12.89 -9.42
C ASP A 21 -15.51 -12.76 -9.24
N ALA A 22 -14.87 -13.87 -8.90
CA ALA A 22 -13.43 -13.91 -8.65
C ALA A 22 -12.70 -13.69 -9.97
N GLY A 23 -12.04 -12.54 -10.13
CA GLY A 23 -11.11 -12.31 -11.24
C GLY A 23 -9.80 -13.06 -11.02
N PRO A 24 -9.01 -13.32 -12.09
CA PRO A 24 -7.78 -14.10 -11.98
C PRO A 24 -6.80 -13.50 -10.96
N LEU A 25 -6.66 -12.18 -10.97
CA LEU A 25 -5.90 -11.42 -9.98
C LEU A 25 -6.81 -10.39 -9.30
N ASN A 26 -6.66 -10.26 -7.98
CA ASN A 26 -7.31 -9.26 -7.15
C ASN A 26 -6.33 -8.90 -6.03
N VAL A 27 -5.78 -7.69 -6.06
CA VAL A 27 -4.59 -7.35 -5.28
C VAL A 27 -4.76 -6.06 -4.50
N THR A 28 -4.03 -5.96 -3.39
CA THR A 28 -3.86 -4.70 -2.66
C THR A 28 -2.38 -4.47 -2.40
N GLY A 29 -1.95 -3.21 -2.50
CA GLY A 29 -0.59 -2.79 -2.16
C GLY A 29 -0.63 -1.69 -1.12
N LEU A 30 0.22 -1.81 -0.12
CA LEU A 30 0.33 -0.86 0.97
C LEU A 30 1.77 -0.38 1.13
N LEU A 31 2.00 0.91 0.93
CA LEU A 31 3.29 1.57 1.06
C LEU A 31 3.43 2.21 2.45
N SER A 32 4.59 1.98 3.06
CA SER A 32 5.05 2.61 4.29
C SER A 32 6.51 3.01 4.14
N TRP A 33 7.00 3.88 5.00
CA TRP A 33 8.39 4.35 4.96
C TRP A 33 8.95 4.63 6.34
N THR A 34 10.28 4.63 6.42
CA THR A 34 11.04 5.13 7.56
C THR A 34 12.18 6.00 7.06
N PRO A 35 12.50 7.13 7.74
CA PRO A 35 13.67 7.92 7.40
C PRO A 35 14.97 7.11 7.54
N ASP A 36 15.89 7.26 6.58
CA ASP A 36 17.24 6.70 6.59
C ASP A 36 18.27 7.81 6.26
N GLY A 37 18.63 8.58 7.29
CA GLY A 37 19.52 9.74 7.12
C GLY A 37 18.91 10.81 6.20
N ALA A 38 19.52 11.01 5.03
CA ALA A 38 19.01 11.91 3.99
C ALA A 38 18.06 11.23 3.00
N ASN A 39 17.93 9.90 3.09
CA ASN A 39 17.10 9.05 2.23
C ASN A 39 15.91 8.50 3.01
N PHE A 40 15.10 7.68 2.34
CA PHE A 40 13.97 6.98 2.93
C PHE A 40 13.95 5.52 2.49
N ASP A 41 13.73 4.64 3.47
CA ASP A 41 13.49 3.22 3.24
C ASP A 41 11.98 3.00 3.11
N TYR A 42 11.57 2.51 1.95
CA TYR A 42 10.18 2.22 1.62
C TYR A 42 9.92 0.72 1.68
N SER A 43 8.75 0.37 2.21
CA SER A 43 8.26 -1.02 2.26
C SER A 43 6.86 -1.10 1.68
N ILE A 44 6.70 -1.94 0.66
CA ILE A 44 5.45 -2.24 -0.02
C ILE A 44 4.99 -3.63 0.42
N THR A 45 3.87 -3.71 1.13
CA THR A 45 3.18 -4.98 1.37
C THR A 45 2.22 -5.22 0.21
N LEU A 46 2.53 -6.20 -0.64
CA LEU A 46 1.66 -6.66 -1.71
C LEU A 46 0.90 -7.89 -1.24
N THR A 47 -0.43 -7.85 -1.36
CA THR A 47 -1.31 -8.95 -0.99
C THR A 47 -2.09 -9.42 -2.22
N ASN A 48 -1.99 -10.71 -2.50
CA ASN A 48 -2.89 -11.39 -3.42
C ASN A 48 -4.13 -11.80 -2.63
N LEU A 49 -5.29 -11.22 -2.91
CA LEU A 49 -6.48 -11.47 -2.09
C LEU A 49 -6.96 -12.92 -2.25
N ALA A 50 -7.60 -13.46 -1.22
CA ALA A 50 -8.12 -14.84 -1.24
C ALA A 50 -9.19 -15.09 -2.31
N THR A 51 -9.73 -14.03 -2.92
CA THR A 51 -10.66 -14.11 -4.05
C THR A 51 -9.97 -14.29 -5.40
N SER A 52 -8.64 -14.24 -5.47
CA SER A 52 -7.91 -14.48 -6.71
C SER A 52 -7.87 -15.96 -7.06
N THR A 53 -7.78 -16.28 -8.36
CA THR A 53 -7.57 -17.66 -8.81
C THR A 53 -6.12 -17.94 -9.18
N ASP A 54 -5.35 -16.89 -9.48
CA ASP A 54 -3.96 -16.98 -9.92
C ASP A 54 -2.99 -16.49 -8.85
N SER A 55 -1.78 -17.04 -8.88
CA SER A 55 -0.66 -16.55 -8.06
C SER A 55 0.06 -15.40 -8.76
N ILE A 56 0.76 -14.54 -8.02
CA ILE A 56 1.55 -13.44 -8.59
C ILE A 56 3.02 -13.87 -8.70
N GLN A 57 3.61 -13.72 -9.88
CA GLN A 57 5.03 -13.99 -10.13
C GLN A 57 5.84 -12.76 -10.53
N THR A 58 5.17 -11.69 -10.96
CA THR A 58 5.81 -10.41 -11.25
C THR A 58 5.03 -9.29 -10.57
N PHE A 59 5.75 -8.37 -9.95
CA PHE A 59 5.25 -7.11 -9.44
C PHE A 59 6.12 -5.98 -9.96
N TRP A 60 5.52 -4.98 -10.59
CA TRP A 60 6.22 -3.80 -11.11
C TRP A 60 5.67 -2.56 -10.44
N PHE A 61 6.48 -1.94 -9.60
CA PHE A 61 6.12 -0.73 -8.86
C PHE A 61 6.40 0.51 -9.71
N ALA A 62 5.47 1.48 -9.65
CA ALA A 62 5.57 2.77 -10.32
C ALA A 62 5.72 2.68 -11.84
N TRP A 63 4.88 1.83 -12.44
CA TRP A 63 5.01 1.44 -13.84
C TRP A 63 3.70 0.99 -14.48
N VAL A 64 3.57 1.31 -15.76
CA VAL A 64 2.67 0.64 -16.72
C VAL A 64 3.45 0.32 -17.99
N PRO A 65 2.94 -0.55 -18.90
CA PRO A 65 3.63 -0.86 -20.15
C PRO A 65 4.12 0.37 -20.91
N GLY A 66 5.44 0.60 -20.84
CA GLY A 66 6.14 1.67 -21.55
C GLY A 66 6.39 2.96 -20.75
N GLU A 67 5.90 3.07 -19.51
CA GLU A 67 5.98 4.30 -18.71
C GLU A 67 6.48 4.02 -17.28
N ASP A 68 7.51 4.75 -16.86
CA ASP A 68 8.13 4.66 -15.54
C ASP A 68 7.86 5.94 -14.74
N PHE A 69 7.44 5.84 -13.47
CA PHE A 69 6.83 6.97 -12.74
C PHE A 69 7.63 7.56 -11.58
N LEU A 70 8.70 6.92 -11.10
CA LEU A 70 9.55 7.50 -10.06
C LEU A 70 10.37 8.65 -10.61
N THR A 71 10.41 9.76 -9.88
CA THR A 71 11.16 10.97 -10.27
C THR A 71 12.66 10.73 -10.32
N THR A 72 13.22 10.04 -9.33
CA THR A 72 14.64 9.70 -9.27
C THR A 72 14.84 8.18 -9.25
N SER A 73 16.04 7.75 -9.65
CA SER A 73 16.41 6.34 -9.52
C SER A 73 16.44 5.96 -8.04
N PRO A 74 15.77 4.87 -7.62
CA PRO A 74 16.03 4.24 -6.35
C PRO A 74 17.52 3.94 -6.18
N LEU A 75 18.04 4.10 -4.96
CA LEU A 75 19.42 3.78 -4.61
C LEU A 75 19.63 2.26 -4.53
N SER A 76 18.60 1.55 -4.05
CA SER A 76 18.60 0.10 -3.95
C SER A 76 17.17 -0.44 -4.00
N ALA A 77 17.03 -1.70 -4.38
CA ALA A 77 15.80 -2.47 -4.23
C ALA A 77 16.15 -3.79 -3.53
N THR A 78 15.37 -4.16 -2.52
CA THR A 78 15.55 -5.37 -1.73
C THR A 78 14.28 -6.22 -1.85
N PRO A 79 14.29 -7.25 -2.71
CA PRO A 79 13.17 -8.17 -2.86
C PRO A 79 13.07 -9.12 -1.64
N PRO A 80 11.89 -9.73 -1.40
CA PRO A 80 11.77 -10.84 -0.47
C PRO A 80 12.57 -12.07 -0.97
N SER A 81 12.83 -13.03 -0.07
CA SER A 81 13.51 -14.27 -0.44
C SER A 81 12.82 -14.97 -1.61
N GLY A 82 13.61 -15.50 -2.56
CA GLY A 82 13.09 -16.16 -3.77
C GLY A 82 12.67 -15.19 -4.89
N TRP A 83 12.74 -13.88 -4.65
CA TRP A 83 12.49 -12.85 -5.67
C TRP A 83 13.79 -12.15 -6.07
N THR A 84 13.76 -11.57 -7.26
CA THR A 84 14.83 -10.72 -7.81
C THR A 84 14.25 -9.36 -8.15
N SER A 85 15.08 -8.32 -8.12
CA SER A 85 14.69 -6.95 -8.43
C SER A 85 15.54 -6.34 -9.54
N LEU A 86 14.94 -5.48 -10.35
CA LEU A 86 15.60 -4.67 -11.37
C LEU A 86 14.98 -3.26 -11.35
N VAL A 87 15.80 -2.23 -11.16
CA VAL A 87 15.37 -0.85 -11.42
C VAL A 87 15.31 -0.67 -12.94
N THR A 88 14.14 -0.29 -13.44
CA THR A 88 13.89 -0.07 -14.87
C THR A 88 13.79 1.42 -15.16
N HIS A 89 14.25 1.77 -16.35
CA HIS A 89 14.17 3.11 -16.92
C HIS A 89 14.25 2.93 -18.42
N PHE A 90 13.31 3.52 -19.17
CA PHE A 90 13.43 3.52 -20.62
C PHE A 90 14.52 4.51 -21.06
N PRO A 91 15.64 4.04 -21.65
CA PRO A 91 16.74 4.92 -21.99
C PRO A 91 16.34 5.92 -23.07
N ASN A 92 16.91 7.13 -22.99
CA ASN A 92 16.87 8.19 -24.01
C ASN A 92 15.52 8.91 -24.19
N LEU A 93 14.64 8.87 -23.19
CA LEU A 93 13.50 9.78 -23.11
C LEU A 93 13.66 10.67 -21.86
N PRO A 94 13.99 11.97 -22.00
CA PRO A 94 14.08 12.88 -20.86
C PRO A 94 12.73 13.07 -20.13
N THR A 95 11.65 12.54 -20.72
CA THR A 95 10.29 12.55 -20.20
C THR A 95 9.90 11.25 -19.51
N ASN A 96 10.85 10.39 -19.13
CA ASN A 96 10.55 9.13 -18.47
C ASN A 96 11.26 9.00 -17.11
N GLY A 97 10.56 8.43 -16.14
CA GLY A 97 11.03 8.22 -14.79
C GLY A 97 11.74 6.88 -14.61
N TYR A 98 11.70 6.37 -13.39
CA TYR A 98 12.22 5.06 -13.02
C TYR A 98 11.10 4.19 -12.46
N ALA A 99 11.29 2.89 -12.47
CA ALA A 99 10.39 1.93 -11.87
C ALA A 99 11.18 0.77 -11.28
N ILE A 100 10.49 -0.11 -10.55
CA ILE A 100 11.14 -1.28 -9.95
C ILE A 100 10.36 -2.52 -10.33
N GLN A 101 10.98 -3.40 -11.10
CA GLN A 101 10.47 -4.73 -11.39
C GLN A 101 10.96 -5.69 -10.31
N PHE A 102 10.03 -6.47 -9.76
CA PHE A 102 10.28 -7.62 -8.91
C PHE A 102 9.72 -8.86 -9.60
N LYS A 103 10.48 -9.96 -9.63
CA LYS A 103 9.98 -11.24 -10.17
C LYS A 103 10.55 -12.46 -9.46
N THR A 104 9.81 -13.56 -9.54
CA THR A 104 10.22 -14.89 -9.08
C THR A 104 9.86 -15.96 -10.12
N SER A 105 10.46 -17.13 -9.99
CA SER A 105 10.02 -18.37 -10.65
C SER A 105 9.75 -19.50 -9.64
N THR A 106 9.91 -19.25 -8.34
CA THR A 106 9.91 -20.29 -7.30
C THR A 106 9.07 -19.97 -6.07
N ASP A 107 8.82 -18.70 -5.75
CA ASP A 107 8.06 -18.27 -4.55
C ASP A 107 6.93 -17.31 -4.93
N ALA A 108 6.01 -17.76 -5.78
CA ALA A 108 4.88 -16.96 -6.22
C ALA A 108 3.95 -16.60 -5.04
N ILE A 109 3.33 -15.43 -5.06
CA ILE A 109 2.36 -15.03 -4.03
C ILE A 109 1.02 -15.69 -4.35
N ALA A 110 0.69 -16.78 -3.64
CA ALA A 110 -0.57 -17.48 -3.81
C ALA A 110 -1.78 -16.63 -3.37
N PRO A 111 -3.01 -16.93 -3.84
CA PRO A 111 -4.22 -16.28 -3.33
C PRO A 111 -4.32 -16.40 -1.79
N GLY A 112 -4.57 -15.26 -1.14
CA GLY A 112 -4.61 -15.15 0.31
C GLY A 112 -3.26 -14.85 0.98
N GLU A 113 -2.16 -14.79 0.24
CA GLU A 113 -0.83 -14.48 0.77
C GLU A 113 -0.39 -13.04 0.52
N SER A 114 0.60 -12.61 1.32
CA SER A 114 1.30 -11.34 1.15
C SER A 114 2.82 -11.53 1.13
N ARG A 115 3.52 -10.57 0.51
CA ARG A 115 4.98 -10.42 0.61
C ARG A 115 5.33 -8.94 0.74
N VAL A 116 6.50 -8.66 1.33
CA VAL A 116 7.04 -7.31 1.50
C VAL A 116 8.19 -7.09 0.53
N PHE A 117 8.10 -6.02 -0.25
CA PHE A 117 9.11 -5.55 -1.19
C PHE A 117 9.66 -4.22 -0.69
N GLN A 118 10.99 -4.05 -0.72
CA GLN A 118 11.61 -2.85 -0.16
C GLN A 118 12.49 -2.14 -1.18
N PHE A 119 12.66 -0.84 -1.01
CA PHE A 119 13.61 -0.03 -1.77
C PHE A 119 14.01 1.21 -0.98
N THR A 120 15.22 1.71 -1.23
CA THR A 120 15.70 2.97 -0.66
C THR A 120 15.69 4.03 -1.76
N SER A 121 15.17 5.22 -1.45
CA SER A 121 15.12 6.35 -2.40
C SER A 121 15.60 7.64 -1.75
N PRO A 122 16.25 8.55 -2.52
CA PRO A 122 16.54 9.89 -2.02
C PRO A 122 15.27 10.76 -1.95
N ASP A 123 14.19 10.34 -2.62
CA ASP A 123 12.94 11.08 -2.67
C ASP A 123 12.16 10.95 -1.36
N ALA A 124 11.66 12.08 -0.85
CA ALA A 124 10.80 12.12 0.33
C ALA A 124 9.43 11.47 0.07
N PRO A 125 8.72 11.01 1.13
CA PRO A 125 7.44 10.32 0.97
C PRO A 125 6.41 11.10 0.17
N ALA A 126 6.36 12.43 0.34
CA ALA A 126 5.45 13.29 -0.43
C ALA A 126 5.69 13.25 -1.94
N VAL A 127 6.92 12.96 -2.39
CA VAL A 127 7.26 12.75 -3.80
C VAL A 127 6.81 11.35 -4.22
N VAL A 128 7.24 10.30 -3.51
CA VAL A 128 6.96 8.89 -3.86
C VAL A 128 5.48 8.51 -3.78
N THR A 129 4.70 9.15 -2.91
CA THR A 129 3.24 8.94 -2.82
C THR A 129 2.44 9.94 -3.64
N GLY A 130 3.12 10.85 -4.34
CA GLY A 130 2.51 11.91 -5.14
C GLY A 130 2.10 11.44 -6.54
N HIS A 131 2.06 12.41 -7.45
CA HIS A 131 1.86 12.18 -8.87
C HIS A 131 3.19 12.30 -9.61
N SER A 132 3.36 11.50 -10.65
CA SER A 132 4.52 11.55 -11.53
C SER A 132 4.62 12.93 -12.18
N THR A 133 5.84 13.45 -12.33
CA THR A 133 6.12 14.64 -13.15
C THR A 133 6.21 14.31 -14.63
N PHE A 134 6.16 13.02 -14.98
CA PHE A 134 6.20 12.49 -16.33
C PHE A 134 4.79 12.12 -16.80
N PHE A 135 4.62 12.02 -18.13
CA PHE A 135 3.37 11.60 -18.77
C PHE A 135 2.16 12.48 -18.35
N ASP A 136 0.94 11.93 -18.36
CA ASP A 136 -0.29 12.61 -17.91
C ASP A 136 -0.44 12.59 -16.37
N HIS A 137 0.67 12.81 -15.67
CA HIS A 137 0.76 12.91 -14.21
C HIS A 137 0.01 11.82 -13.39
N PRO A 138 0.18 10.52 -13.69
CA PRO A 138 -0.48 9.46 -12.92
C PRO A 138 0.05 9.39 -11.48
N PRO A 139 -0.71 8.82 -10.53
CA PRO A 139 -0.18 8.51 -9.19
C PRO A 139 1.08 7.65 -9.33
N ILE A 140 2.17 8.00 -8.64
CA ILE A 140 3.43 7.24 -8.72
C ILE A 140 3.21 5.79 -8.28
N GLY A 141 2.33 5.54 -7.32
CA GLY A 141 1.99 4.19 -6.88
C GLY A 141 1.29 3.31 -7.94
N THR A 142 0.95 3.84 -9.12
CA THR A 142 0.37 3.06 -10.22
C THR A 142 1.33 1.94 -10.62
N SER A 143 0.86 0.71 -10.53
CA SER A 143 1.68 -0.49 -10.58
C SER A 143 0.98 -1.61 -11.34
N PHE A 144 1.76 -2.63 -11.71
CA PHE A 144 1.26 -3.82 -12.39
C PHE A 144 1.69 -5.10 -11.67
N VAL A 145 0.85 -6.12 -11.76
CA VAL A 145 1.20 -7.50 -11.41
C VAL A 145 0.93 -8.43 -12.59
N TYR A 146 1.67 -9.53 -12.67
CA TYR A 146 1.45 -10.62 -13.61
C TYR A 146 1.44 -11.97 -12.88
N SER A 147 0.60 -12.91 -13.36
CA SER A 147 0.62 -14.28 -12.86
C SER A 147 1.80 -15.12 -13.37
N GLY A 148 2.45 -14.66 -14.45
CA GLY A 148 3.69 -15.22 -14.98
C GLY A 148 4.90 -14.29 -14.87
N GLN A 149 5.92 -14.60 -15.69
CA GLN A 149 7.05 -13.69 -15.95
C GLN A 149 6.57 -12.34 -16.54
N PRO A 150 7.42 -11.30 -16.58
CA PRO A 150 7.01 -10.01 -17.14
C PRO A 150 6.36 -10.16 -18.51
N PHE A 151 5.19 -9.54 -18.68
CA PHE A 151 4.36 -9.60 -19.89
C PHE A 151 3.76 -10.98 -20.22
N GLN A 152 3.68 -11.90 -19.24
CA GLN A 152 3.08 -13.23 -19.41
C GLN A 152 1.98 -13.50 -18.38
N GLY A 153 1.01 -14.34 -18.75
CA GLY A 153 -0.12 -14.69 -17.90
C GLY A 153 -1.15 -13.58 -17.76
N ASP A 154 -2.04 -13.73 -16.79
CA ASP A 154 -3.01 -12.71 -16.42
C ASP A 154 -2.31 -11.52 -15.78
N SER A 155 -2.89 -10.34 -15.93
CA SER A 155 -2.28 -9.10 -15.45
C SER A 155 -3.31 -8.13 -14.90
N LEU A 156 -2.88 -7.30 -13.96
CA LEU A 156 -3.73 -6.32 -13.32
C LEU A 156 -2.96 -5.04 -13.03
N ARG A 157 -3.53 -3.90 -13.43
CA ARG A 157 -3.13 -2.57 -12.99
C ARG A 157 -3.82 -2.23 -11.68
N PHE A 158 -3.08 -1.69 -10.73
CA PHE A 158 -3.61 -1.22 -9.46
C PHE A 158 -2.77 -0.05 -8.94
N VAL A 159 -3.20 0.58 -7.85
CA VAL A 159 -2.43 1.63 -7.18
C VAL A 159 -2.01 1.11 -5.82
N VAL A 160 -0.71 1.16 -5.55
CA VAL A 160 -0.17 0.95 -4.20
C VAL A 160 -0.53 2.18 -3.37
N ALA A 161 -1.39 2.01 -2.37
CA ALA A 161 -1.83 3.08 -1.50
C ALA A 161 -0.82 3.33 -0.38
N SER A 162 -0.63 4.58 0.03
CA SER A 162 0.11 4.89 1.26
C SER A 162 -0.78 4.73 2.49
N VAL A 163 -0.21 4.24 3.59
CA VAL A 163 -0.83 4.39 4.90
C VAL A 163 -0.66 5.84 5.33
N PRO A 164 -1.72 6.59 5.67
CA PRO A 164 -1.55 7.83 6.41
C PRO A 164 -0.89 7.49 7.75
N GLU A 165 0.30 8.02 8.05
CA GLU A 165 0.88 7.85 9.38
C GLU A 165 -0.19 8.19 10.44
N PRO A 166 -0.39 7.36 11.48
CA PRO A 166 -1.28 7.73 12.57
C PRO A 166 -0.73 9.03 13.12
N THR A 167 -1.44 10.12 12.84
CA THR A 167 -0.99 11.48 13.10
C THR A 167 -0.51 11.56 14.54
N SER A 168 0.79 11.77 14.75
CA SER A 168 1.38 12.04 16.07
C SER A 168 0.73 13.26 16.76
N LEU A 169 -0.08 14.04 16.03
CA LEU A 169 -0.99 15.06 16.54
C LEU A 169 -2.12 14.49 17.44
N ALA A 170 -2.61 13.27 17.19
CA ALA A 170 -3.60 12.61 18.03
C ALA A 170 -3.01 12.24 19.41
N LEU A 171 -1.74 11.86 19.48
CA LEU A 171 -1.03 11.63 20.75
C LEU A 171 -0.79 12.93 21.54
N GLY A 172 -0.55 14.06 20.85
CA GLY A 172 -0.46 15.37 21.48
C GLY A 172 -1.76 15.86 22.13
N LEU A 173 -2.91 15.58 21.50
CA LEU A 173 -4.23 15.97 22.01
C LEU A 173 -4.70 15.13 23.21
N ILE A 174 -4.23 13.89 23.37
CA ILE A 174 -4.56 13.04 24.52
C ILE A 174 -3.67 13.34 25.74
N ALA A 175 -2.41 13.75 25.53
CA ALA A 175 -1.48 14.04 26.62
C ALA A 175 -1.72 15.42 27.30
N ALA A 176 -2.24 16.40 26.56
CA ALA A 176 -2.49 17.76 27.07
C ALA A 176 -3.47 17.82 28.27
N PRO A 177 -4.64 17.15 28.28
CA PRO A 177 -5.56 17.20 29.42
C PRO A 177 -5.02 16.48 30.66
N ALA A 178 -4.23 15.41 30.49
CA ALA A 178 -3.63 14.69 31.61
C ALA A 178 -2.58 15.52 32.35
N LEU A 179 -1.75 16.27 31.62
CA LEU A 179 -0.75 17.18 32.19
C LEU A 179 -1.42 18.41 32.84
N ALA A 180 -2.47 18.96 32.23
CA ALA A 180 -3.23 20.07 32.82
C ALA A 180 -3.93 19.67 34.13
N ALA A 181 -4.52 18.48 34.20
CA ALA A 181 -5.14 17.95 35.42
C ALA A 181 -4.12 17.72 36.54
N LEU A 182 -2.91 17.28 36.22
CA LEU A 182 -1.83 17.09 37.19
C LEU A 182 -1.31 18.43 37.75
N ALA A 183 -1.19 19.45 36.90
CA ALA A 183 -0.78 20.80 37.29
C ALA A 183 -1.82 21.47 38.21
N LEU A 184 -3.12 21.31 37.91
CA LEU A 184 -4.22 21.83 38.73
C LEU A 184 -4.30 21.14 40.11
N ARG A 185 -4.02 19.84 40.19
CA ARG A 185 -3.99 19.10 41.47
C ARG A 185 -2.84 19.55 42.38
N ARG A 186 -1.67 19.89 41.83
CA ARG A 186 -0.54 20.41 42.63
C ARG A 186 -0.85 21.77 43.26
N ARG A 187 -1.54 22.67 42.54
CA ARG A 187 -1.93 23.99 43.07
C ARG A 187 -2.91 23.94 44.23
N ARG A 188 -3.82 22.95 44.26
CA ARG A 188 -4.83 22.80 45.32
C ARG A 188 -4.30 22.19 46.62
N ARG A 189 -3.07 21.69 46.66
CA ARG A 189 -2.45 21.12 47.87
C ARG A 189 -1.44 22.05 48.54
N ALA A 190 -1.21 23.24 47.98
CA ALA A 190 -0.21 24.20 48.45
C ALA A 190 -0.82 25.49 49.03
N GLY A 191 -2.13 25.52 49.28
CA GLY A 191 -2.84 26.58 50.00
C GLY A 191 -3.83 25.95 50.95
#